data_AF-A0A5N9AVA4-F1
#
_entry.id   AF-A0A5N9AVA4-F1
#
_cell.length_a   1.000
_cell.length_b   1.000
_cell.length_c   1.000
_cell.angle_alpha   90.00
_cell.angle_beta   90.00
_cell.angle_gamma   90.00
#
_symmetry.space_group_name_H-M   'P 1'
#
loop_
_entity.id
_entity.type
_entity.pdbx_description
1 polymer ?
#
loop_
_entity_poly.entity_id
_entity_poly.type
_entity_poly.pdbx_seq_one_letter_code
_entity_poly.pdbx_strand_id
1 'polypeptide(L)' 'MISRMLRASMLDAHVYEEVESDSSAIVQAVLIVVVVAVARGVATLSVTDNILGIAFGIIAGLLSWAVWAFITYFV' A
#
# COMPACT_ATOMS: atom_id res chain seq x y z
N MET A 1 10.78 -15.09 3.56
CA MET A 1 10.38 -14.04 2.60
C MET A 1 11.10 -14.15 1.25
N ILE A 2 12.44 -14.18 1.19
CA ILE A 2 13.19 -14.25 -0.08
C ILE A 2 12.76 -15.44 -0.98
N SER A 3 12.60 -16.64 -0.41
CA SER A 3 12.10 -17.80 -1.15
C SER A 3 10.68 -17.62 -1.70
N ARG A 4 9.78 -16.96 -0.94
CA ARG A 4 8.41 -16.63 -1.41
C ARG A 4 8.45 -15.64 -2.58
N MET A 5 9.29 -14.59 -2.49
CA MET A 5 9.46 -13.59 -3.55
C MET A 5 10.01 -14.19 -4.85
N LEU A 6 11.00 -15.07 -4.74
CA LEU A 6 11.63 -15.71 -5.89
C LEU A 6 10.67 -16.66 -6.60
N ARG A 7 9.91 -17.48 -5.85
CA ARG A 7 8.87 -18.34 -6.43
C ARG A 7 7.70 -17.54 -7.02
N ALA A 8 7.28 -16.44 -6.37
CA ALA A 8 6.27 -15.53 -6.92
C ALA A 8 6.72 -14.95 -8.28
N SER A 9 8.00 -14.58 -8.44
CA SER A 9 8.53 -14.10 -9.72
C SER A 9 8.57 -15.18 -10.81
N MET A 10 8.53 -16.45 -10.44
CA MET A 10 8.46 -17.60 -11.36
C MET A 10 7.01 -18.03 -11.65
N LEU A 11 6.00 -17.26 -11.20
CA LEU A 11 4.57 -17.55 -11.34
C LEU A 11 4.16 -18.91 -10.73
N ASP A 12 4.80 -19.30 -9.62
CA ASP A 12 4.43 -20.50 -8.87
C ASP A 12 3.08 -20.29 -8.15
N ALA A 13 2.05 -21.00 -8.61
CA ALA A 13 0.68 -20.95 -8.07
C ALA A 13 0.62 -21.26 -6.56
N HIS A 14 1.50 -22.14 -6.06
CA HIS A 14 1.48 -22.53 -4.66
C HIS A 14 1.78 -21.36 -3.71
N VAL A 15 2.55 -20.37 -4.18
CA VAL A 15 2.87 -19.18 -3.39
C VAL A 15 1.64 -18.31 -3.14
N TYR A 16 0.73 -18.22 -4.10
CA TYR A 16 -0.50 -17.44 -3.93
C TYR A 16 -1.41 -18.08 -2.88
N GLU A 17 -1.45 -19.41 -2.83
CA GLU A 17 -2.28 -20.14 -1.86
C GLU A 17 -1.68 -20.06 -0.44
N GLU A 18 -0.35 -20.03 -0.35
CA GLU A 18 0.36 -19.68 0.89
C GLU A 18 0.08 -18.24 1.33
N VAL A 19 -0.17 -17.30 0.41
CA VAL A 19 -0.53 -15.91 0.76
C VAL A 19 -2.01 -15.82 1.18
N GLU A 20 -2.90 -16.53 0.49
CA GLU A 20 -4.33 -16.55 0.82
C GLU A 20 -4.59 -17.20 2.18
N SER A 21 -3.84 -18.24 2.53
CA SER A 21 -3.90 -18.88 3.85
C SER A 21 -3.23 -18.05 4.96
N ASP A 22 -2.43 -17.03 4.61
CA ASP A 22 -1.71 -16.18 5.54
C ASP A 22 -2.38 -14.80 5.69
N SER A 23 -3.38 -14.74 6.57
CA SER A 23 -4.12 -13.50 6.87
C SER A 23 -3.23 -12.36 7.41
N SER A 24 -2.02 -12.65 7.90
CA SER A 24 -1.06 -11.63 8.36
C SER A 24 -0.49 -10.83 7.20
N ALA A 25 -0.39 -11.42 6.00
CA ALA A 25 0.15 -10.75 4.83
C ALA A 25 -0.68 -9.51 4.42
N ILE A 26 -2.00 -9.59 4.55
CA ILE A 26 -2.91 -8.46 4.28
C ILE A 26 -2.64 -7.32 5.28
N VAL A 27 -2.48 -7.64 6.56
CA VAL A 27 -2.21 -6.63 7.60
C VAL A 27 -0.87 -5.94 7.36
N GLN A 28 0.16 -6.71 6.98
CA GLN A 28 1.48 -6.15 6.63
C GLN A 28 1.40 -5.21 5.42
N ALA A 29 0.66 -5.59 4.37
CA ALA A 29 0.48 -4.78 3.18
C ALA A 29 -0.23 -3.46 3.50
N VAL A 30 -1.34 -3.51 4.24
CA VAL A 30 -2.10 -2.30 4.65
C VAL A 30 -1.25 -1.38 5.52
N LEU A 31 -0.43 -1.93 6.43
CA LEU A 31 0.46 -1.13 7.28
C LEU A 31 1.43 -0.29 6.44
N ILE A 32 2.01 -0.86 5.39
CA ILE A 32 2.92 -0.14 4.49
C ILE A 32 2.17 1.00 3.79
N VAL A 33 0.94 0.78 3.33
CA VAL A 33 0.11 1.81 2.69
C VAL A 33 -0.15 2.98 3.64
N VAL A 34 -0.46 2.70 4.91
CA VAL A 34 -0.66 3.72 5.93
C VAL A 34 0.62 4.53 6.17
N VAL A 35 1.78 3.88 6.28
CA VAL A 35 3.07 4.57 6.45
C VAL A 35 3.35 5.51 5.28
N VAL A 36 3.11 5.06 4.04
CA VAL A 36 3.28 5.88 2.83
C VAL A 36 2.30 7.05 2.83
N ALA A 37 1.05 6.84 3.23
CA ALA A 37 0.06 7.92 3.32
C ALA A 37 0.46 8.98 4.36
N VAL A 38 0.99 8.56 5.52
CA VAL A 38 1.54 9.48 6.53
C VAL A 38 2.72 10.27 5.98
N ALA A 39 3.67 9.61 5.30
CA ALA A 39 4.80 10.29 4.67
C ALA A 39 4.34 11.33 3.64
N ARG A 40 3.30 11.01 2.85
CA ARG A 40 2.67 11.93 1.90
C ARG A 40 2.01 13.11 2.62
N GLY A 41 1.32 12.86 3.74
CA GLY A 41 0.81 13.91 4.63
C GLY A 41 1.90 14.85 5.11
N VAL A 42 3.01 14.33 5.61
CA VAL A 42 4.16 15.15 6.04
C VAL A 42 4.71 15.98 4.87
N ALA A 43 4.81 15.40 3.67
CA ALA A 43 5.28 16.12 2.48
C ALA A 43 4.38 17.33 2.13
N THR A 44 3.07 17.28 2.38
CA THR A 44 2.16 18.40 2.08
C THR A 44 2.38 19.65 2.94
N LEU A 45 3.07 19.53 4.07
CA LEU A 45 3.47 20.68 4.88
C LEU A 45 4.32 21.67 4.09
N SER A 46 5.23 21.15 3.25
CA SER A 46 6.10 21.97 2.40
C SER A 46 5.35 22.79 1.33
N VAL A 47 4.09 22.45 1.06
CA VAL A 47 3.28 23.07 0.00
C VAL A 47 2.25 24.05 0.58
N THR A 48 1.76 23.78 1.78
CA THR A 48 0.57 24.47 2.32
C THR A 48 0.87 25.37 3.53
N ASP A 49 2.05 25.22 4.16
CA ASP A 49 2.42 25.88 5.43
C ASP A 49 1.37 25.76 6.56
N ASN A 50 0.50 24.75 6.47
CA ASN A 50 -0.60 24.53 7.39
C ASN A 50 -0.64 23.06 7.83
N ILE A 51 -0.75 22.85 9.15
CA ILE A 51 -0.82 21.52 9.75
C ILE A 51 -2.07 20.73 9.34
N LEU A 52 -3.16 21.42 8.99
CA LEU A 52 -4.35 20.79 8.40
C LEU A 52 -4.06 20.16 7.03
N GLY A 53 -3.01 20.63 6.34
CA GLY A 53 -2.53 20.06 5.10
C GLY A 53 -2.13 18.59 5.25
N ILE A 54 -1.59 18.20 6.41
CA ILE A 54 -1.19 16.80 6.69
C ILE A 54 -2.40 15.87 6.59
N ALA A 55 -3.50 16.21 7.27
CA ALA A 55 -4.70 15.36 7.29
C ALA A 55 -5.27 15.21 5.87
N PHE A 56 -5.34 16.31 5.12
CA PHE A 56 -5.75 16.29 3.73
C PHE A 56 -4.81 15.44 2.85
N GLY A 57 -3.50 15.58 3.04
CA GLY A 57 -2.48 14.82 2.31
C GLY A 57 -2.54 13.32 2.58
N ILE A 58 -2.82 12.90 3.82
CA ILE A 58 -3.05 11.50 4.19
C ILE A 58 -4.28 10.96 3.48
N ILE A 59 -5.43 11.65 3.59
CA ILE A 59 -6.69 11.23 2.97
C ILE A 59 -6.53 11.14 1.46
N ALA A 60 -5.98 12.18 0.83
CA ALA A 60 -5.72 12.19 -0.61
C ALA A 60 -4.74 11.07 -1.03
N GLY A 61 -3.74 10.76 -0.21
CA GLY A 61 -2.80 9.66 -0.43
C GLY A 61 -3.48 8.30 -0.42
N LEU A 62 -4.32 8.03 0.59
CA LEU A 62 -5.09 6.80 0.69
C LEU A 62 -6.09 6.65 -0.45
N LEU A 63 -6.81 7.71 -0.79
CA LEU A 63 -7.75 7.71 -1.92
C LEU A 63 -7.04 7.46 -3.24
N SER A 64 -5.90 8.13 -3.47
CA SER A 64 -5.09 7.94 -4.67
C SER A 64 -4.60 6.49 -4.79
N TRP A 65 -4.16 5.87 -3.69
CA TRP A 65 -3.78 4.46 -3.67
C TRP A 65 -4.97 3.54 -3.93
N ALA A 66 -6.11 3.79 -3.29
CA ALA A 66 -7.32 2.98 -3.44
C ALA A 66 -7.86 3.02 -4.88
N VAL A 67 -7.84 4.20 -5.51
CA VAL A 67 -8.20 4.35 -6.93
C VAL A 67 -7.26 3.54 -7.81
N TRP A 68 -5.95 3.60 -7.58
CA TRP A 68 -4.98 2.80 -8.33
C TRP A 68 -5.18 1.30 -8.12
N ALA A 69 -5.39 0.84 -6.89
CA ALA A 69 -5.67 -0.55 -6.58
C ALA A 69 -6.94 -1.05 -7.28
N PHE A 70 -7.99 -0.22 -7.30
CA PHE A 70 -9.22 -0.52 -8.02
C PHE A 70 -8.99 -0.63 -9.53
N ILE A 71 -8.20 0.26 -10.12
CA ILE A 71 -7.86 0.19 -11.55
C ILE A 71 -7.09 -1.10 -11.86
N THR A 72 -6.06 -1.42 -11.07
CA THR A 72 -5.25 -2.64 -11.24
C THR A 72 -6.08 -3.92 -11.10
N TYR A 73 -7.16 -3.92 -10.32
CA TYR A 73 -8.05 -5.08 -10.23
C TYR A 73 -8.72 -5.43 -11.58
N PHE A 74 -8.93 -4.46 -12.48
CA PHE A 74 -9.54 -4.71 -13.79
C PHE A 74 -8.55 -5.07 -14.90
N VAL A 75 -7.24 -4.92 -14.66
CA VAL A 75 -6.18 -5.17 -15.65
C VAL A 75 -5.49 -6.48 -15.33
#